data_AF-A0A8T5AXY1-F1
#
_entry.id   AF-A0A8T5AXY1-F1
#
_cell.length_a   1.000
_cell.length_b   1.000
_cell.length_c   1.000
_cell.angle_alpha   90.00
_cell.angle_beta   90.00
_cell.angle_gamma   90.00
#
_symmetry.space_group_name_H-M   'P 1'
#
loop_
_entity.id
_entity.type
_entity.pdbx_description
1 polymer ?
#
loop_
_entity_poly.entity_id
_entity_poly.type
_entity_poly.pdbx_seq_one_letter_code
_entity_poly.pdbx_strand_id
1 'polypeptide(L)'
;MDLIKTLSLNRRVNLLGVVGSLLLFYVALSSRPWWTLVGGSSSERAFHVEFSPFAFDAEALGKPLTIPVIPYLNLAARLSMLLAAFTTLAGSLLAFKTWSKPMLSTKGLLLPIIFMAGIFAASQAVKPLLGFGIPVYGESLV
;
A
#
# COMPACT_ATOMS: atom_id res chain seq x y z
N MET A 1 4.12 -34.45 -8.54
CA MET A 1 3.86 -33.95 -7.17
C MET A 1 2.92 -32.76 -7.31
N ASP A 2 1.70 -32.82 -6.77
CA ASP A 2 0.69 -31.77 -6.99
C ASP A 2 1.16 -30.41 -6.44
N LEU A 3 1.26 -29.40 -7.31
CA LEU A 3 1.67 -28.03 -6.97
C LEU A 3 0.88 -27.46 -5.78
N ILE A 4 -0.43 -27.77 -5.76
CA ILE A 4 -1.38 -27.35 -4.72
C ILE A 4 -1.06 -27.98 -3.36
N LYS A 5 -0.56 -29.23 -3.34
CA LYS A 5 -0.16 -29.93 -2.10
C LYS A 5 1.11 -29.32 -1.51
N THR A 6 2.05 -28.93 -2.35
CA THR A 6 3.33 -28.32 -1.94
C THR A 6 3.13 -26.89 -1.45
N LEU A 7 2.34 -26.07 -2.16
CA LEU A 7 2.04 -24.68 -1.79
C LEU A 7 1.19 -24.54 -0.51
N SER A 8 0.51 -25.61 -0.10
CA SER A 8 -0.35 -25.63 1.10
C SER A 8 0.19 -26.49 2.24
N LEU A 9 1.45 -26.94 2.16
CA LEU A 9 2.10 -27.87 3.11
C LEU A 9 1.14 -28.98 3.55
N ASN A 10 0.63 -29.75 2.58
CA ASN A 10 -0.39 -30.78 2.77
C ASN A 10 -1.75 -30.24 3.30
N ARG A 11 -2.24 -29.12 2.74
CA ARG A 11 -3.50 -28.43 3.08
C ARG A 11 -3.63 -27.90 4.51
N ARG A 12 -2.55 -27.90 5.30
CA ARG A 12 -2.59 -27.41 6.70
C ARG A 12 -2.27 -25.92 6.80
N VAL A 13 -1.38 -25.41 5.95
CA VAL A 13 -0.89 -24.03 6.00
C VAL A 13 -0.82 -23.45 4.61
N ASN A 14 -1.46 -22.30 4.36
CA ASN A 14 -1.36 -21.59 3.09
C ASN A 14 -0.07 -20.74 3.05
N LEU A 15 1.02 -21.28 2.48
CA LEU A 15 2.31 -20.59 2.43
C LEU A 15 2.23 -19.25 1.68
N LEU A 16 1.45 -19.19 0.60
CA LEU A 16 1.25 -17.95 -0.17
C LEU A 16 0.54 -16.87 0.67
N GLY A 17 -0.43 -17.27 1.48
CA GLY A 17 -1.13 -16.36 2.38
C GLY A 17 -0.25 -15.90 3.55
N VAL A 18 0.63 -16.76 4.06
CA VAL A 18 1.65 -16.37 5.06
C VAL A 18 2.60 -15.33 4.46
N VAL A 19 3.20 -15.62 3.29
CA VAL A 19 4.09 -14.66 2.60
C VAL A 19 3.36 -13.35 2.30
N GLY A 20 2.13 -13.42 1.78
CA GLY A 20 1.31 -12.24 1.52
C GLY A 20 1.05 -11.41 2.78
N SER A 21 0.73 -12.05 3.92
CA SER A 21 0.53 -11.34 5.17
C SER A 21 1.80 -10.68 5.72
N LEU A 22 2.96 -11.32 5.57
CA LEU A 22 4.25 -10.73 5.96
C LEU A 22 4.59 -9.50 5.10
N LEU A 23 4.29 -9.55 3.79
CA LEU A 23 4.44 -8.39 2.90
C LEU A 23 3.48 -7.25 3.31
N LEU A 24 2.23 -7.55 3.65
CA LEU A 24 1.28 -6.54 4.14
C LEU A 24 1.75 -5.90 5.45
N PHE A 25 2.30 -6.69 6.39
CA PHE A 25 2.91 -6.15 7.61
C PHE A 25 4.08 -5.23 7.29
N TYR A 26 4.99 -5.67 6.42
CA TYR A 26 6.14 -4.87 6.01
C TYR A 26 5.72 -3.54 5.40
N VAL A 27 4.73 -3.56 4.50
CA VAL A 27 4.20 -2.37 3.83
C VAL A 27 3.53 -1.42 4.83
N ALA A 28 2.67 -1.92 5.72
CA ALA A 28 1.95 -1.09 6.68
C ALA A 28 2.86 -0.47 7.76
N LEU A 29 3.95 -1.14 8.11
CA LEU A 29 4.92 -0.67 9.10
C LEU A 29 6.03 0.20 8.49
N SER A 30 6.22 0.15 7.17
CA SER A 30 7.15 1.03 6.47
C SER A 30 6.58 2.45 6.41
N SER A 31 7.35 3.40 6.93
CA SER A 31 7.04 4.83 6.80
C SER A 31 7.80 5.48 5.64
N ARG A 32 8.36 4.70 4.71
CA ARG A 32 9.09 5.25 3.57
C ARG A 32 8.12 5.93 2.59
N PRO A 33 8.44 7.12 2.08
CA PRO A 33 7.65 7.75 1.03
C PRO A 33 7.71 6.88 -0.24
N TRP A 34 6.57 6.76 -0.91
CA TRP A 34 6.47 6.03 -2.17
C TRP A 34 6.65 6.97 -3.36
N TRP A 35 6.27 8.22 -3.14
CA TRP A 35 6.33 9.29 -4.10
C TRP A 35 6.89 10.53 -3.43
N THR A 36 7.80 11.18 -4.14
CA THR A 36 8.36 12.46 -3.74
C THR A 36 8.18 13.41 -4.91
N LEU A 37 7.66 14.59 -4.62
CA LEU A 37 7.36 15.59 -5.62
C LEU A 37 8.05 16.88 -5.19
N VAL A 38 8.99 17.32 -6.01
CA VAL A 38 9.82 18.49 -5.73
C VAL A 38 9.61 19.47 -6.85
N GLY A 39 9.34 20.72 -6.52
CA GLY A 39 9.33 21.76 -7.54
C GLY A 39 9.95 23.07 -7.09
N GLY A 40 10.43 23.80 -8.08
CA GLY A 40 11.34 24.94 -7.93
C GLY A 40 12.68 24.74 -8.64
N SER A 41 13.50 25.79 -8.64
CA SER A 41 14.84 25.75 -9.26
C SER A 41 15.77 24.85 -8.44
N SER A 42 16.79 24.27 -9.08
CA SER A 42 17.80 23.41 -8.43
C SER A 42 18.51 24.08 -7.23
N SER A 43 18.44 25.41 -7.09
CA SER A 43 19.00 26.18 -5.99
C SER A 43 17.99 26.54 -4.88
N GLU A 44 16.69 26.59 -5.18
CA GLU A 44 15.64 26.99 -4.25
C GLU A 44 14.39 26.11 -4.46
N ARG A 45 14.20 25.13 -3.58
CA ARG A 45 13.01 24.27 -3.56
C ARG A 45 11.82 25.10 -3.11
N ALA A 46 10.89 25.38 -4.02
CA ALA A 46 9.68 26.13 -3.73
C ALA A 46 8.63 25.26 -3.00
N PHE A 47 8.58 23.96 -3.32
CA PHE A 47 7.74 22.98 -2.63
C PHE A 47 8.36 21.58 -2.65
N HIS A 48 8.08 20.82 -1.60
CA HIS A 48 8.52 19.45 -1.40
C HIS A 48 7.37 18.65 -0.80
N VAL A 49 6.91 17.60 -1.48
CA VAL A 49 5.78 16.78 -1.03
C VAL A 49 6.19 15.33 -1.08
N GLU A 50 6.18 14.68 0.07
CA GLU A 50 6.36 13.25 0.21
C GLU A 50 5.01 12.61 0.54
N PHE A 51 4.61 11.60 -0.21
CA PHE A 51 3.37 10.90 0.09
C PHE A 51 3.48 9.39 -0.06
N SER A 52 2.72 8.71 0.79
CA SER A 52 2.47 7.28 0.79
C SER A 52 1.10 7.03 1.44
N PRO A 53 0.50 5.84 1.28
CA PRO A 53 -0.78 5.53 1.92
C PRO A 53 -0.76 5.60 3.47
N PHE A 54 0.43 5.67 4.09
CA PHE A 54 0.61 5.64 5.54
C PHE A 54 1.35 6.85 6.11
N ALA A 55 1.84 7.75 5.26
CA ALA A 55 2.59 8.93 5.63
C ALA A 55 2.44 10.00 4.55
N PHE A 56 2.24 11.23 4.97
CA PHE A 56 2.15 12.38 4.10
C PHE A 56 2.89 13.52 4.77
N ASP A 57 3.83 14.11 4.04
CA ASP A 57 4.58 15.28 4.46
C ASP A 57 4.62 16.27 3.30
N ALA A 58 4.40 17.54 3.60
CA ALA A 58 4.35 18.58 2.60
C ALA A 58 4.99 19.84 3.16
N GLU A 59 5.86 20.45 2.38
CA GLU A 59 6.50 21.70 2.68
C GLU A 59 6.32 22.65 1.50
N ALA A 60 5.97 23.90 1.80
CA ALA A 60 5.96 24.99 0.82
C ALA A 60 6.75 26.16 1.37
N LEU A 61 7.67 26.69 0.55
CA LEU A 61 8.54 27.83 0.91
C LEU A 61 9.27 27.61 2.25
N GLY A 62 9.71 26.37 2.52
CA GLY A 62 10.39 25.98 3.77
C GLY A 62 9.50 25.92 5.01
N LYS A 63 8.16 25.98 4.86
CA LYS A 63 7.21 25.82 5.96
C LYS A 63 6.41 24.52 5.80
N PRO A 64 6.23 23.74 6.88
CA PRO A 64 5.41 22.54 6.84
C PRO A 64 3.93 22.89 6.63
N LEU A 65 3.29 22.18 5.70
CA LEU A 65 1.87 22.23 5.37
C LEU A 65 1.16 21.06 6.05
N THR A 66 0.61 21.33 7.23
CA THR A 66 -0.15 20.31 7.97
C THR A 66 -1.62 20.36 7.62
N ILE A 67 -2.13 19.31 6.99
CA ILE A 67 -3.57 19.13 6.74
C ILE A 67 -4.16 18.29 7.88
N PRO A 68 -5.05 18.84 8.74
CA PRO A 68 -5.45 18.19 10.01
C PRO A 68 -6.09 16.81 9.86
N VAL A 69 -6.78 16.52 8.76
CA VAL A 69 -7.47 15.24 8.54
C VAL A 69 -6.52 14.11 8.11
N ILE A 70 -5.38 14.44 7.50
CA ILE A 70 -4.49 13.47 6.87
C ILE A 70 -3.85 12.48 7.87
N PRO A 71 -3.38 12.89 9.06
CA PRO A 71 -2.86 11.95 10.06
C PRO A 71 -3.87 10.88 10.46
N TYR A 72 -5.15 11.24 10.57
CA TYR A 72 -6.23 10.29 10.91
C TYR A 72 -6.51 9.31 9.78
N LEU A 73 -6.51 9.78 8.52
CA LEU A 73 -6.66 8.93 7.34
C LEU A 73 -5.49 7.95 7.20
N ASN A 74 -4.26 8.42 7.38
CA ASN A 74 -3.05 7.58 7.35
C ASN A 74 -3.11 6.50 8.45
N LEU A 75 -3.55 6.86 9.65
CA LEU A 75 -3.71 5.93 10.76
C LEU A 75 -4.83 4.90 10.49
N ALA A 76 -5.97 5.34 9.96
CA ALA A 76 -7.07 4.45 9.58
C ALA A 76 -6.64 3.46 8.49
N ALA A 77 -5.91 3.92 7.47
CA ALA A 77 -5.36 3.07 6.43
C ALA A 77 -4.35 2.07 6.99
N ARG A 78 -3.45 2.51 7.88
CA ARG A 78 -2.45 1.65 8.53
C ARG A 78 -3.10 0.56 9.38
N LEU A 79 -4.06 0.92 10.23
CA LEU A 79 -4.79 -0.04 11.05
C LEU A 79 -5.60 -1.04 10.20
N SER A 80 -6.25 -0.56 9.14
CA SER A 80 -7.01 -1.42 8.23
C SER A 80 -6.10 -2.44 7.53
N MET A 81 -4.92 -2.02 7.09
CA MET A 81 -3.97 -2.95 6.46
C MET A 81 -3.34 -3.92 7.47
N LEU A 82 -3.04 -3.48 8.69
CA LEU A 82 -2.56 -4.38 9.77
C LEU A 82 -3.62 -5.43 10.13
N LEU A 83 -4.89 -5.04 10.19
CA LEU A 83 -6.00 -5.97 10.42
C LEU A 83 -6.11 -6.98 9.27
N ALA A 84 -5.99 -6.54 8.02
CA ALA A 84 -5.95 -7.42 6.86
C ALA A 84 -4.76 -8.39 6.90
N ALA A 85 -3.58 -7.90 7.29
CA ALA A 85 -2.37 -8.72 7.44
C ALA A 85 -2.57 -9.80 8.51
N PHE A 86 -3.08 -9.41 9.69
CA PHE A 86 -3.32 -10.33 10.79
C PHE A 86 -4.37 -11.39 10.45
N THR A 87 -5.50 -10.98 9.89
CA THR A 87 -6.57 -11.92 9.50
C THR A 87 -6.12 -12.87 8.40
N THR A 88 -5.32 -12.40 7.44
CA THR A 88 -4.73 -13.24 6.39
C THR A 88 -3.71 -14.22 6.97
N LEU A 89 -2.87 -13.79 7.91
CA LEU A 89 -1.90 -14.66 8.59
C LEU A 89 -2.61 -15.74 9.41
N ALA A 90 -3.57 -15.35 10.25
CA ALA A 90 -4.34 -16.26 11.08
C ALA A 90 -5.13 -17.27 10.24
N GLY A 91 -5.79 -16.81 9.17
CA GLY A 91 -6.50 -17.66 8.22
C GLY A 91 -5.56 -18.63 7.47
N SER A 92 -4.34 -18.19 7.17
CA SER A 92 -3.34 -18.99 6.46
C SER A 92 -2.69 -20.06 7.34
N LEU A 93 -2.50 -19.79 8.64
CA LEU A 93 -1.98 -20.75 9.61
C LEU A 93 -3.04 -21.77 10.07
N LEU A 94 -4.31 -21.37 10.10
CA LEU A 94 -5.44 -22.20 10.52
C LEU A 94 -6.25 -22.75 9.34
N ALA A 95 -5.61 -22.95 8.19
CA ALA A 95 -6.27 -23.29 6.92
C ALA A 95 -7.03 -24.62 6.95
N PHE A 96 -6.79 -25.47 7.95
CA PHE A 96 -7.48 -26.75 8.16
C PHE A 96 -8.88 -26.61 8.79
N LYS A 97 -9.25 -25.47 9.40
CA LYS A 97 -10.53 -25.28 10.11
C LYS A 97 -11.60 -24.68 9.19
N THR A 98 -12.84 -25.20 9.21
CA THR A 98 -13.91 -24.75 8.30
C THR A 98 -14.27 -23.27 8.46
N TRP A 99 -14.06 -22.69 9.65
CA TRP A 99 -14.31 -21.27 9.93
C TRP A 99 -13.24 -20.31 9.38
N SER A 100 -12.07 -20.81 8.96
CA SER A 100 -11.01 -19.99 8.32
C SER A 100 -11.15 -19.90 6.80
N LYS A 101 -12.00 -20.74 6.18
CA LYS A 101 -12.24 -20.73 4.73
C LYS A 101 -12.74 -19.38 4.17
N PRO A 102 -13.60 -18.60 4.86
CA PRO A 102 -13.95 -17.25 4.41
C PRO A 102 -12.75 -16.29 4.38
N MET A 103 -11.79 -16.48 5.29
CA MET A 103 -10.56 -15.69 5.39
C MET A 103 -9.50 -16.08 4.35
N LEU A 104 -9.63 -17.27 3.74
CA LEU A 104 -8.80 -17.77 2.64
C LEU A 104 -9.33 -17.40 1.25
N SER A 105 -10.35 -16.54 1.18
CA SER A 105 -10.96 -16.14 -0.07
C SER A 105 -9.91 -15.50 -0.99
N THR A 106 -9.72 -16.07 -2.18
CA THR A 106 -8.87 -15.55 -3.27
C THR A 106 -9.28 -14.16 -3.73
N LYS A 107 -10.46 -13.66 -3.32
CA LYS A 107 -10.87 -12.26 -3.45
C LYS A 107 -9.90 -11.29 -2.75
N GLY A 108 -9.20 -11.73 -1.71
CA GLY A 108 -8.13 -10.94 -1.10
C GLY A 108 -6.95 -10.67 -2.04
N LEU A 109 -6.70 -11.55 -3.01
CA LEU A 109 -5.67 -11.37 -4.03
C LEU A 109 -6.08 -10.37 -5.12
N LEU A 110 -7.40 -10.20 -5.33
CA LEU A 110 -7.95 -9.15 -6.20
C LEU A 110 -7.69 -7.76 -5.61
N LEU A 111 -7.59 -7.62 -4.29
CA LEU A 111 -7.39 -6.34 -3.63
C LEU A 111 -6.09 -5.62 -4.07
N PRO A 112 -4.89 -6.24 -4.04
CA PRO A 112 -3.67 -5.58 -4.53
C PRO A 112 -3.71 -5.31 -6.05
N ILE A 113 -4.36 -6.17 -6.85
CA ILE A 113 -4.52 -5.95 -8.30
C ILE A 113 -5.41 -4.73 -8.55
N ILE A 114 -6.57 -4.67 -7.89
CA ILE A 114 -7.50 -3.53 -7.96
C ILE A 114 -6.84 -2.27 -7.40
N PHE A 115 -6.05 -2.38 -6.34
CA PHE A 115 -5.32 -1.26 -5.76
C PHE A 115 -4.29 -0.70 -6.73
N MET A 116 -3.47 -1.55 -7.38
CA MET A 116 -2.55 -1.11 -8.43
C MET A 116 -3.29 -0.51 -9.63
N ALA A 117 -4.35 -1.16 -10.10
CA ALA A 117 -5.16 -0.66 -11.20
C ALA A 117 -5.82 0.69 -10.85
N GLY A 118 -6.26 0.85 -9.61
CA GLY A 118 -6.84 2.07 -9.06
C GLY A 118 -5.81 3.20 -8.97
N ILE A 119 -4.60 2.92 -8.47
CA ILE A 119 -3.49 3.89 -8.46
C ILE A 119 -3.14 4.33 -9.89
N PHE A 120 -3.05 3.38 -10.83
CA PHE A 120 -2.77 3.67 -12.23
C PHE A 120 -3.89 4.50 -12.88
N ALA A 121 -5.16 4.16 -12.64
CA ALA A 121 -6.29 4.92 -13.15
C ALA A 121 -6.32 6.34 -12.56
N ALA A 122 -6.08 6.48 -11.25
CA ALA A 122 -6.02 7.76 -10.56
C ALA A 122 -4.88 8.64 -11.09
N SER A 123 -3.68 8.08 -11.27
CA SER A 123 -2.55 8.84 -11.81
C SER A 123 -2.81 9.35 -13.24
N GLN A 124 -3.51 8.54 -14.06
CA GLN A 124 -3.91 8.93 -15.41
C GLN A 124 -5.03 9.98 -15.41
N ALA A 125 -5.95 9.94 -14.44
CA ALA A 125 -7.03 10.92 -14.30
C ALA A 125 -6.53 12.30 -13.83
N VAL A 126 -5.41 12.34 -13.10
CA VAL A 126 -4.82 13.59 -12.58
C VAL A 126 -3.98 14.32 -13.63
N LYS A 127 -3.42 13.61 -14.61
CA LYS A 127 -2.64 14.18 -15.74
C LYS A 127 -3.32 15.36 -16.46
N PRO A 128 -4.59 15.27 -16.90
CA PRO A 128 -5.25 16.39 -17.58
C PRO A 128 -5.49 17.59 -16.65
N LEU A 129 -5.49 17.41 -15.33
CA LEU A 129 -5.73 18.48 -14.36
C LEU A 129 -4.45 19.22 -13.97
N LEU A 130 -3.34 18.48 -13.81
CA LEU A 130 -2.06 19.03 -13.34
C LEU A 130 -1.06 19.34 -14.47
N GLY A 131 -1.27 18.83 -15.68
CA GLY A 131 -0.37 19.03 -16.82
C GLY A 131 0.92 18.19 -16.77
N PHE A 132 1.20 17.49 -15.65
CA PHE A 132 2.31 16.56 -15.48
C PHE A 132 1.82 15.19 -14.98
N GLY A 133 2.60 14.14 -15.26
CA GLY A 133 2.27 12.76 -14.88
C GLY A 133 2.89 12.36 -13.55
N ILE A 134 2.06 11.92 -12.60
CA ILE A 134 2.56 11.34 -11.35
C ILE A 134 3.06 9.91 -11.65
N PRO A 135 4.35 9.61 -11.43
CA PRO A 135 4.89 8.27 -11.68
C PRO A 135 4.28 7.25 -10.71
N VAL A 136 4.22 5.97 -11.08
CA VAL A 136 3.68 4.91 -10.20
C VAL A 136 4.59 4.67 -8.97
N TYR A 137 5.87 5.04 -9.07
CA TYR A 137 6.84 5.11 -7.97
C TYR A 137 7.97 6.07 -8.38
N GLY A 138 8.51 6.85 -7.43
CA GLY A 138 9.70 7.68 -7.65
C GLY A 138 9.46 9.19 -7.57
N GLU A 139 10.40 9.95 -8.14
CA GLU A 139 10.45 11.40 -8.05
C GLU A 139 9.83 12.06 -9.29
N SER A 140 9.03 13.11 -9.08
CA SER A 140 8.60 14.02 -10.14
C SER A 140 9.18 15.40 -9.87
N LEU A 141 9.98 15.89 -10.82
CA LEU A 141 10.50 17.26 -10.84
C LEU A 141 9.55 18.13 -11.65
N VAL A 142 9.04 19.20 -11.04
CA VAL A 142 8.13 20.18 -11.67
C VAL A 142 8.74 21.57 -11.63
#